data_AF-A0A1H3FTM0-F1
#
_entry.id   AF-A0A1H3FTM0-F1
#
_cell.length_a   1.000
_cell.length_b   1.000
_cell.length_c   1.000
_cell.angle_alpha   90.00
_cell.angle_beta   90.00
_cell.angle_gamma   90.00
#
_symmetry.space_group_name_H-M   'P 1'
#
loop_
_entity.id
_entity.type
_entity.pdbx_description
1 polymer ?
#
loop_
_entity_poly.entity_id
_entity_poly.type
_entity_poly.pdbx_seq_one_letter_code
_entity_poly.pdbx_strand_id
1 'polypeptide(L)'
;MQNRTISMIGIAAKAGKVVSGEFSTEKAIKEFKAYLVIVAKDASDNTKKKFKNSTDFYKVKYVELFDKDELGRCIGKEFRASIAVTDENLANAILKTID
;
A
#
# COMPACT_ATOMS: atom_id res chain seq x y z
N MET A 1 11.87 13.64 -0.08
CA MET A 1 10.97 12.66 -0.73
C MET A 1 10.05 11.96 0.26
N GLN A 2 10.56 11.30 1.30
CA GLN A 2 9.74 10.55 2.29
C GLN A 2 8.52 11.32 2.84
N ASN A 3 8.68 12.57 3.27
CA ASN A 3 7.56 13.36 3.82
C ASN A 3 6.39 13.58 2.85
N ARG A 4 6.66 13.67 1.53
CA ARG A 4 5.59 13.86 0.52
C ARG A 4 4.81 12.57 0.34
N THR A 5 5.50 11.43 0.24
CA THR A 5 4.86 10.11 0.13
C THR A 5 4.03 9.80 1.38
N ILE A 6 4.57 10.03 2.58
CA ILE A 6 3.85 9.86 3.85
C ILE A 6 2.58 10.71 3.88
N SER A 7 2.70 12.00 3.52
CA SER A 7 1.55 12.91 3.50
C SER A 7 0.47 12.45 2.51
N MET A 8 0.87 12.00 1.31
CA MET A 8 -0.07 11.51 0.29
C MET A 8 -0.77 10.21 0.71
N ILE A 9 -0.04 9.27 1.32
CA ILE A 9 -0.64 8.05 1.90
C ILE A 9 -1.64 8.42 2.99
N GLY A 10 -1.30 9.37 3.86
CA GLY A 10 -2.21 9.86 4.90
C GLY A 10 -3.47 10.54 4.36
N ILE A 11 -3.35 11.33 3.29
CA ILE A 11 -4.50 11.92 2.59
C ILE A 11 -5.40 10.81 2.04
N ALA A 12 -4.83 9.80 1.37
CA ALA A 12 -5.58 8.69 0.83
C ALA A 12 -6.31 7.90 1.92
N ALA A 13 -5.66 7.68 3.07
CA ALA A 13 -6.27 7.02 4.22
C ALA A 13 -7.41 7.86 4.81
N LYS A 14 -7.22 9.17 4.98
CA LYS A 14 -8.25 10.09 5.49
C LYS A 14 -9.46 10.17 4.55
N ALA A 15 -9.25 10.01 3.24
CA ALA A 15 -10.32 9.94 2.23
C ALA A 15 -11.07 8.59 2.23
N GLY A 16 -10.67 7.62 3.06
CA GLY A 16 -11.25 6.28 3.08
C GLY A 16 -10.89 5.43 1.84
N LYS A 17 -9.83 5.81 1.13
CA LYS A 17 -9.36 5.16 -0.11
C LYS A 17 -8.17 4.24 0.10
N VAL A 18 -7.97 3.79 1.33
CA VAL A 18 -6.91 2.84 1.70
C VAL A 18 -7.51 1.72 2.54
N VAL A 19 -7.21 0.49 2.17
CA VAL A 19 -7.42 -0.69 3.01
C VAL A 19 -6.06 -1.17 3.52
N SER A 20 -6.04 -1.80 4.70
CA SER A 20 -4.79 -2.19 5.35
C SER A 20 -4.87 -3.56 6.01
N GLY A 21 -3.72 -4.23 6.12
CA GLY A 21 -3.62 -5.59 6.63
C GLY A 21 -3.69 -6.64 5.52
N GLU A 22 -3.18 -7.83 5.82
CA GLU A 22 -2.93 -8.85 4.80
C GLU A 22 -4.22 -9.27 4.07
N PHE A 23 -5.25 -9.64 4.84
CA PHE A 23 -6.52 -10.10 4.31
C PHE A 23 -7.25 -9.03 3.49
N SER A 24 -7.37 -7.81 4.01
CA SER A 24 -8.07 -6.71 3.34
C SER A 24 -7.36 -6.28 2.06
N THR A 25 -6.03 -6.27 2.07
CA THR A 25 -5.21 -5.96 0.89
C THR A 25 -5.39 -7.03 -0.18
N GLU A 26 -5.29 -8.30 0.19
CA GLU A 26 -5.49 -9.43 -0.74
C GLU A 26 -6.91 -9.42 -1.34
N LYS A 27 -7.93 -9.19 -0.51
CA LYS A 27 -9.31 -9.07 -0.95
C LYS A 27 -9.48 -7.94 -1.97
N ALA A 28 -8.91 -6.76 -1.71
CA ALA A 28 -9.00 -5.63 -2.63
C ALA A 28 -8.31 -5.91 -3.98
N ILE A 29 -7.19 -6.64 -3.98
CA ILE A 29 -6.53 -7.08 -5.21
C ILE A 29 -7.45 -8.02 -6.00
N LYS A 30 -7.98 -9.06 -5.34
CA LYS A 30 -8.85 -10.08 -5.98
C LYS A 30 -10.18 -9.52 -6.48
N GLU A 31 -10.71 -8.48 -5.82
CA GLU A 31 -11.93 -7.78 -6.23
C GLU A 31 -11.67 -6.68 -7.28
N PHE A 32 -10.45 -6.56 -7.82
CA PHE A 32 -10.05 -5.51 -8.78
C PHE A 32 -10.28 -4.07 -8.26
N LYS A 33 -10.25 -3.89 -6.94
CA LYS A 33 -10.40 -2.59 -6.29
C LYS A 33 -9.08 -1.94 -5.94
N ALA A 34 -7.99 -2.71 -5.87
CA ALA A 34 -6.66 -2.18 -5.57
C ALA A 34 -5.96 -1.68 -6.83
N TYR A 35 -5.49 -0.43 -6.79
CA TYR A 35 -4.70 0.18 -7.87
C TYR A 35 -3.21 0.24 -7.55
N LEU A 36 -2.88 0.31 -6.27
CA LEU A 36 -1.51 0.27 -5.75
C LEU A 36 -1.46 -0.50 -4.44
N VAL A 37 -0.49 -1.41 -4.33
CA VAL A 37 -0.18 -2.15 -3.11
C VAL A 37 1.19 -1.70 -2.60
N ILE A 38 1.25 -1.34 -1.33
CA ILE A 38 2.47 -0.92 -0.65
C ILE A 38 2.74 -1.94 0.46
N VAL A 39 3.91 -2.55 0.44
CA VAL A 39 4.36 -3.51 1.45
C VAL A 39 5.56 -2.93 2.20
N ALA A 40 5.56 -3.11 3.52
CA ALA A 40 6.66 -2.66 4.36
C ALA A 40 7.97 -3.39 3.99
N LYS A 41 9.09 -2.68 4.00
CA LYS A 41 10.43 -3.22 3.68
C LYS A 41 10.88 -4.29 4.67
N ASP A 42 10.46 -4.21 5.93
CA ASP A 42 10.72 -5.20 6.98
C ASP A 42 9.62 -6.29 7.05
N ALA A 43 8.68 -6.34 6.09
CA ALA A 43 7.77 -7.47 5.96
C ALA A 43 8.54 -8.75 5.63
N SER A 44 7.99 -9.90 6.04
CA SER A 44 8.61 -11.19 5.77
C SER A 44 8.73 -11.46 4.26
N ASP A 45 9.75 -12.21 3.84
CA ASP A 45 9.92 -12.60 2.44
C ASP A 45 8.70 -13.33 1.89
N ASN A 46 8.04 -14.13 2.73
CA ASN A 46 6.80 -14.83 2.38
C ASN A 46 5.68 -13.82 2.05
N THR A 47 5.51 -12.79 2.89
CA THR A 47 4.53 -11.72 2.66
C THR A 47 4.83 -10.96 1.37
N LYS A 48 6.09 -10.58 1.14
CA LYS A 48 6.51 -9.87 -0.07
C LYS A 48 6.26 -10.70 -1.33
N LYS A 49 6.71 -11.95 -1.35
CA LYS A 49 6.48 -12.88 -2.47
C LYS A 49 4.99 -13.08 -2.74
N LYS A 50 4.19 -13.28 -1.68
CA LYS A 50 2.74 -13.44 -1.79
C LYS A 50 2.08 -12.25 -2.47
N PHE A 51 2.35 -11.02 -1.99
CA PHE A 51 1.79 -9.82 -2.59
C PHE A 51 2.31 -9.58 -4.00
N LYS A 52 3.61 -9.73 -4.24
CA LYS A 52 4.23 -9.55 -5.55
C LYS A 52 3.63 -10.47 -6.61
N ASN A 53 3.45 -11.76 -6.29
CA ASN A 53 2.80 -12.72 -7.19
C ASN A 53 1.34 -12.35 -7.47
N SER A 54 0.59 -11.96 -6.43
CA SER A 54 -0.80 -11.55 -6.58
C SER A 54 -0.90 -10.29 -7.44
N THR A 55 -0.12 -9.25 -7.16
CA THR A 55 -0.15 -8.00 -7.92
C THR A 55 0.29 -8.18 -9.36
N ASP A 56 1.25 -9.07 -9.63
CA ASP A 56 1.68 -9.38 -11.00
C ASP A 56 0.57 -10.05 -11.82
N PHE A 57 -0.16 -10.98 -11.19
CA PHE A 57 -1.29 -11.68 -11.81
C PHE A 57 -2.45 -10.72 -12.12
N TYR A 58 -2.87 -9.91 -11.14
CA TYR A 58 -3.99 -8.96 -11.28
C TYR A 58 -3.58 -7.62 -11.92
N LYS A 59 -2.32 -7.48 -12.35
CA LYS A 59 -1.75 -6.25 -12.96
C LYS A 59 -1.95 -4.99 -12.10
N VAL A 60 -1.79 -5.16 -10.79
CA VAL A 60 -1.82 -4.08 -9.80
C VAL A 60 -0.39 -3.58 -9.55
N LYS A 61 -0.20 -2.28 -9.35
CA LYS A 61 1.12 -1.72 -9.07
C LYS A 61 1.58 -2.15 -7.66
N TYR A 62 2.86 -2.49 -7.52
CA TYR A 62 3.46 -2.95 -6.28
C TYR A 62 4.72 -2.15 -5.95
N VAL A 63 4.84 -1.69 -4.70
CA VAL A 63 6.05 -1.01 -4.20
C VAL A 63 6.38 -1.45 -2.78
N GLU A 64 7.68 -1.45 -2.46
CA GLU A 64 8.19 -1.70 -1.11
C GLU A 64 8.66 -0.38 -0.49
N LEU A 65 7.94 0.10 0.52
CA LEU A 65 8.20 1.38 1.16
C LEU A 65 8.06 1.29 2.66
N PHE A 66 8.92 2.06 3.35
CA PHE A 66 8.91 2.25 4.80
C PHE A 66 9.03 0.93 5.59
N ASP A 67 9.20 1.02 6.90
CA ASP A 67 8.98 -0.14 7.77
C ASP A 67 7.51 -0.22 8.25
N LYS A 68 7.16 -1.29 8.96
CA LYS A 68 5.79 -1.52 9.46
C LYS A 68 5.28 -0.41 10.36
N ASP A 69 6.13 0.18 11.20
CA ASP A 69 5.75 1.25 12.12
C ASP A 69 5.45 2.52 11.32
N GLU A 70 6.37 2.91 10.45
CA GLU A 70 6.20 4.06 9.55
C GLU A 70 4.94 3.93 8.67
N LEU A 71 4.73 2.75 8.05
CA LEU A 71 3.56 2.50 7.20
C LEU A 71 2.25 2.51 8.01
N GLY A 72 2.27 2.01 9.24
CA GLY A 72 1.16 2.11 10.18
C GLY A 72 0.82 3.57 10.49
N ARG A 73 1.83 4.36 10.87
CA ARG A 73 1.67 5.77 11.24
C ARG A 73 1.11 6.61 10.11
N CYS A 74 1.49 6.32 8.86
CA CYS A 74 0.95 6.99 7.67
C CYS A 74 -0.60 6.94 7.62
N ILE A 75 -1.21 5.87 8.14
CA ILE A 75 -2.65 5.66 8.09
C ILE A 75 -3.33 5.77 9.47
N GLY A 76 -2.62 6.30 10.47
CA GLY A 76 -3.13 6.44 11.85
C GLY A 76 -3.30 5.11 12.58
N LYS A 77 -2.43 4.13 12.32
CA LYS A 77 -2.36 2.83 13.03
C LYS A 77 -0.98 2.64 13.64
N GLU A 78 -0.85 1.75 14.62
CA GLU A 78 0.46 1.46 15.25
C GLU A 78 1.44 0.78 14.30
N PHE A 79 1.03 -0.32 13.64
CA PHE A 79 1.88 -1.03 12.69
C PHE A 79 1.06 -1.65 11.55
N ARG A 80 1.61 -1.63 10.33
CA ARG A 80 1.04 -2.33 9.17
C ARG A 80 2.10 -2.89 8.24
N ALA A 81 1.97 -4.16 7.90
CA ALA A 81 2.84 -4.82 6.93
C ALA A 81 2.45 -4.55 5.47
N SER A 82 1.17 -4.28 5.20
CA SER A 82 0.69 -3.99 3.86
C SER A 82 -0.54 -3.09 3.85
N ILE A 83 -0.63 -2.28 2.81
CA ILE A 83 -1.79 -1.44 2.48
C ILE A 83 -2.10 -1.52 0.99
N ALA A 84 -3.36 -1.35 0.62
CA ALA A 84 -3.81 -1.17 -0.76
C ALA A 84 -4.57 0.14 -0.90
N VAL A 85 -4.21 0.92 -1.91
CA VAL A 85 -4.91 2.13 -2.32
C VAL A 85 -5.99 1.73 -3.32
N THR A 86 -7.23 2.11 -3.01
CA THR A 86 -8.43 1.72 -3.76
C THR A 86 -8.96 2.81 -4.68
N ASP A 87 -8.15 3.84 -4.91
CA ASP A 87 -8.43 4.94 -5.84
C ASP A 87 -7.24 5.14 -6.78
N GLU A 88 -7.51 5.14 -8.08
CA GLU A 88 -6.48 5.21 -9.12
C GLU A 88 -5.71 6.54 -9.12
N ASN A 89 -6.42 7.66 -8.91
CA ASN A 89 -5.80 8.98 -8.93
C ASN A 89 -4.84 9.16 -7.75
N LEU A 90 -5.28 8.72 -6.56
CA LEU A 90 -4.43 8.71 -5.37
C LEU A 90 -3.25 7.74 -5.52
N ALA A 91 -3.46 6.56 -6.09
CA ALA A 91 -2.38 5.61 -6.37
C ALA A 91 -1.32 6.22 -7.30
N ASN A 92 -1.74 6.84 -8.40
CA ASN A 92 -0.84 7.52 -9.33
C ASN A 92 -0.14 8.72 -8.69
N ALA A 93 -0.84 9.48 -7.85
CA ALA A 93 -0.25 10.61 -7.13
C ALA A 93 0.82 10.14 -6.13
N ILE A 94 0.58 9.05 -5.40
CA ILE A 94 1.58 8.45 -4.50
C ILE A 94 2.80 8.01 -5.29
N LEU A 95 2.62 7.32 -6.42
CA LEU A 95 3.74 6.87 -7.27
C LEU A 95 4.63 8.01 -7.75
N LYS A 96 4.04 9.14 -8.14
CA LYS A 96 4.77 10.36 -8.52
C LYS A 96 5.58 10.99 -7.38
N THR A 97 5.33 10.61 -6.12
CA THR A 97 6.15 11.09 -4.98
C THR A 97 7.31 10.18 -4.65
N ILE A 98 7.31 8.95 -5.19
CA ILE A 98 8.35 7.94 -5.00
C ILE A 98 9.44 8.11 -6.07
N ASP A 99 9.04 8.49 -7.29
CA ASP A 99 9.90 8.96 -8.38
C ASP A 99 10.52 10.33 -8.04
#